data_AF-A0A0S7XSZ0-F1
#
_entry.id   AF-A0A0S7XSZ0-F1
#
_cell.length_a   1.000
_cell.length_b   1.000
_cell.length_c   1.000
_cell.angle_alpha   90.00
_cell.angle_beta   90.00
_cell.angle_gamma   90.00
#
_symmetry.space_group_name_H-M   'P 1'
#
loop_
_entity.id
_entity.type
_entity.pdbx_description
1 polymer ?
#
loop_
_entity_poly.entity_id
_entity_poly.type
_entity_poly.pdbx_seq_one_letter_code
_entity_poly.pdbx_strand_id
1 'polypeptide(L)' 'MEKDYIDYLLDHMAKRGVNIDMLMGLIRDVGHIVINSSDISLKLVNERLEHLGWGKNVLDEKGLQLILLV' A
#
# COMPACT_ATOMS: atom_id res chain seq x y z
N MET A 1 -3.37 21.19 5.22
CA MET A 1 -3.85 19.94 5.84
C MET A 1 -3.54 18.69 4.97
N GLU A 2 -2.72 18.79 3.92
CA GLU A 2 -2.27 17.61 3.14
C GLU A 2 -0.95 17.00 3.63
N LYS A 3 -0.21 17.70 4.49
CA LYS A 3 1.11 17.26 4.96
C LYS A 3 1.08 16.01 5.86
N ASP A 4 -0.08 15.58 6.34
CA ASP A 4 -0.17 14.55 7.39
C ASP A 4 -0.20 13.12 6.82
N TYR A 5 -0.96 12.82 5.76
CA TYR A 5 -1.17 11.41 5.35
C TYR A 5 0.07 10.76 4.76
N ILE A 6 0.87 11.51 3.99
CA ILE A 6 2.13 11.03 3.42
C ILE A 6 3.14 10.76 4.54
N ASP A 7 3.25 11.65 5.52
CA ASP A 7 4.14 11.47 6.68
C ASP A 7 3.71 10.27 7.53
N TYR A 8 2.40 10.08 7.75
CA TYR A 8 1.86 8.90 8.43
C TYR A 8 2.09 7.60 7.65
N LEU A 9 1.97 7.64 6.33
CA LEU A 9 2.24 6.49 5.46
C LEU A 9 3.72 6.11 5.51
N LEU A 10 4.61 7.10 5.40
CA LEU A 10 6.06 6.90 5.50
C LEU A 10 6.46 6.30 6.85
N ASP A 11 6.01 6.88 7.96
CA ASP A 11 6.30 6.37 9.30
C ASP A 11 5.75 4.95 9.52
N HIS A 12 4.50 4.69 9.09
CA HIS A 12 3.87 3.39 9.24
C HIS A 12 4.58 2.30 8.42
N MET A 13 4.91 2.60 7.17
CA MET A 13 5.53 1.63 6.26
C MET A 13 7.01 1.40 6.59
N ALA A 14 7.71 2.43 7.08
CA ALA A 14 9.07 2.28 7.59
C ALA A 14 9.15 1.31 8.77
N LYS A 15 8.18 1.35 9.71
CA LYS A 15 8.07 0.38 10.82
C LYS A 15 7.84 -1.06 10.36
N ARG A 16 7.36 -1.25 9.13
CA ARG A 16 7.16 -2.54 8.48
C ARG A 16 8.33 -2.95 7.57
N GLY A 17 9.43 -2.20 7.59
CA GLY A 17 10.62 -2.49 6.79
C GLY A 17 10.54 -2.07 5.32
N VAL A 18 9.52 -1.28 4.95
CA VAL A 18 9.37 -0.73 3.59
C VAL A 18 10.06 0.63 3.53
N ASN A 19 11.11 0.75 2.73
CA ASN A 19 11.81 2.02 2.50
C ASN A 19 11.05 2.91 1.50
N ILE A 20 11.53 4.14 1.28
CA ILE A 20 10.85 5.12 0.44
C ILE A 20 10.72 4.68 -1.03
N ASP A 21 11.77 4.08 -1.60
CA ASP A 21 11.75 3.62 -3.00
C ASP A 21 10.76 2.46 -3.19
N MET A 22 10.74 1.54 -2.22
CA MET A 22 9.75 0.47 -2.14
C MET A 22 8.34 1.04 -1.95
N LEU A 23 8.16 2.05 -1.11
CA LEU A 23 6.86 2.66 -0.88
C LEU A 23 6.28 3.26 -2.17
N MET A 24 7.09 3.97 -2.95
CA MET A 24 6.65 4.52 -4.24
C MET A 24 6.22 3.42 -5.22
N GLY A 25 6.96 2.31 -5.26
CA GLY A 25 6.57 1.12 -6.03
C GLY A 25 5.25 0.51 -5.55
N LEU A 26 5.10 0.38 -4.23
CA LEU A 26 3.93 -0.18 -3.59
C LEU A 26 2.68 0.65 -3.85
N ILE A 27 2.76 1.99 -3.73
CA ILE A 27 1.66 2.90 -4.03
C ILE A 27 1.19 2.72 -5.48
N ARG A 28 2.13 2.70 -6.43
CA ARG A 28 1.82 2.51 -7.84
C ARG A 28 1.11 1.18 -8.09
N ASP A 29 1.65 0.09 -7.55
CA ASP A 29 1.12 -1.25 -7.78
C ASP A 29 -0.26 -1.43 -7.13
N VAL A 30 -0.47 -0.88 -5.92
CA VAL A 30 -1.79 -0.81 -5.27
C VAL A 30 -2.78 0.01 -6.10
N GLY A 31 -2.35 1.18 -6.61
CA GLY A 31 -3.19 2.01 -7.47
C GLY A 31 -3.65 1.27 -8.73
N HIS A 32 -2.75 0.50 -9.37
CA HIS A 32 -3.08 -0.34 -10.52
C HIS A 32 -4.07 -1.45 -10.16
N ILE A 33 -3.91 -2.10 -9.00
CA ILE A 33 -4.84 -3.13 -8.53
C ILE A 33 -6.24 -2.53 -8.32
N VAL A 34 -6.30 -1.39 -7.64
CA VAL A 34 -7.53 -0.70 -7.27
C VAL A 34 -8.31 -0.22 -8.49
N ILE A 35 -7.65 0.40 -9.47
CA ILE A 35 -8.31 0.89 -10.69
C ILE A 35 -8.92 -0.24 -11.53
N ASN A 36 -8.33 -1.44 -11.48
CA ASN A 36 -8.77 -2.60 -12.27
C ASN A 36 -9.69 -3.56 -11.50
N SER A 37 -10.12 -3.22 -10.29
CA SER A 37 -10.94 -4.09 -9.44
C SER A 37 -12.25 -3.41 -9.06
N SER A 38 -13.36 -4.14 -9.14
CA SER A 38 -14.68 -3.67 -8.72
C SER A 38 -14.92 -3.72 -7.21
N ASP A 39 -14.08 -4.45 -6.48
CA ASP A 39 -14.12 -4.61 -5.04
C ASP A 39 -12.69 -4.53 -4.47
N ILE A 40 -12.52 -3.74 -3.41
CA ILE A 40 -11.22 -3.48 -2.78
C ILE A 40 -11.28 -4.04 -1.36
N SER A 41 -10.59 -5.15 -1.13
CA SER A 41 -10.35 -5.69 0.20
C SER A 41 -8.86 -5.88 0.45
N LEU A 42 -8.45 -5.76 1.72
CA LEU A 42 -7.06 -5.97 2.12
C LEU A 42 -6.53 -7.33 1.67
N LYS A 43 -7.38 -8.37 1.76
CA LYS A 43 -7.04 -9.73 1.32
C LYS A 43 -6.73 -9.76 -0.18
N LEU A 44 -7.64 -9.24 -1.01
CA LEU A 44 -7.45 -9.22 -2.47
C LEU A 44 -6.19 -8.43 -2.86
N VAL A 45 -5.97 -7.26 -2.25
CA VAL A 45 -4.81 -6.43 -2.56
C VAL A 45 -3.51 -7.14 -2.17
N ASN A 46 -3.43 -7.73 -0.98
CA ASN A 46 -2.24 -8.50 -0.58
C ASN A 46 -2.01 -9.73 -1.45
N GLU A 47 -3.06 -10.46 -1.87
CA GLU A 47 -2.93 -11.57 -2.81
C GLU A 47 -2.33 -11.10 -4.14
N ARG A 48 -2.78 -9.95 -4.68
CA ARG A 48 -2.23 -9.38 -5.91
C ARG A 48 -0.80 -8.90 -5.75
N LEU A 49 -0.47 -8.25 -4.63
CA LEU A 49 0.89 -7.82 -4.32
C LEU A 49 1.85 -9.02 -4.16
N GLU A 50 1.39 -10.12 -3.57
CA GLU A 50 2.16 -11.36 -3.49
C GLU A 50 2.52 -11.89 -4.89
N HIS A 51 1.56 -11.89 -5.83
CA HIS A 51 1.81 -12.26 -7.23
C HIS A 51 2.82 -11.32 -7.94
N LEU A 52 2.92 -10.06 -7.49
CA LEU A 52 3.88 -9.08 -7.99
C LEU A 52 5.26 -9.19 -7.31
N GLY A 53 5.43 -10.11 -6.36
CA GLY A 53 6.71 -10.36 -5.70
C GLY A 53 6.96 -9.54 -4.43
N TRP A 54 5.95 -8.82 -3.92
CA TRP A 54 6.08 -8.06 -2.66
C TRP A 54 6.16 -8.96 -1.42
N GLY A 55 5.70 -10.21 -1.53
CA GLY A 55 5.61 -11.16 -0.43
C GLY A 55 4.25 -11.12 0.26
N LYS A 56 4.12 -11.89 1.35
CA LYS A 56 2.86 -12.09 2.06
C LYS A 56 2.58 -10.93 3.03
N ASN A 57 1.32 -10.48 3.06
CA ASN A 57 0.80 -9.53 4.06
C ASN A 57 1.63 -8.24 4.18
N VAL A 58 2.06 -7.69 3.05
CA VAL A 58 2.85 -6.44 3.01
C VAL A 58 2.05 -5.28 3.60
N LEU A 59 0.76 -5.21 3.29
CA LEU A 59 -0.17 -4.23 3.81
C LEU A 59 -0.99 -4.78 4.99
N ASP A 60 -1.22 -3.92 5.97
CA ASP A 60 -2.35 -4.03 6.90
C ASP A 60 -3.47 -3.05 6.49
N GLU A 61 -4.60 -3.08 7.20
CA GLU A 61 -5.76 -2.21 6.90
C GLU A 61 -5.37 -0.73 6.90
N LYS A 62 -4.54 -0.31 7.85
CA LYS A 62 -4.10 1.08 7.97
C LYS A 62 -3.21 1.47 6.78
N GLY A 63 -2.27 0.61 6.39
CA GLY A 63 -1.40 0.85 5.24
C GLY A 63 -2.19 0.96 3.94
N LEU A 64 -3.17 0.08 3.73
CA LEU A 64 -4.06 0.16 2.57
C LEU A 64 -4.87 1.46 2.58
N GLN A 65 -5.51 1.81 3.71
CA GLN A 65 -6.28 3.05 3.82
C GLN A 65 -5.42 4.29 3.56
N LEU A 66 -4.21 4.35 4.10
CA LEU A 66 -3.30 5.47 3.87
C LEU A 66 -2.89 5.58 2.40
N ILE A 67 -2.60 4.47 1.72
CA ILE A 67 -2.27 4.49 0.28
C ILE A 67 -3.47 4.97 -0.55
N LEU A 68 -4.70 4.58 -0.18
CA LEU A 68 -5.91 5.00 -0.89
C LEU A 68 -6.24 6.50 -0.72
N LEU A 69 -5.61 7.17 0.25
CA LEU A 69 -5.80 8.61 0.53
C LEU A 69 -4.69 9.48 -0.05
N VAL A 70 -3.63 8.89 -0.60
CA VAL A 70 -2.51 9.57 -1.27
C VAL A 70 -2.81 9.72 -2.76
#